data_AF-A0A9D7D2M5-F1
#
_entry.id   AF-A0A9D7D2M5-F1
#
_cell.length_a   1.000
_cell.length_b   1.000
_cell.length_c   1.000
_cell.angle_alpha   90.00
_cell.angle_beta   90.00
_cell.angle_gamma   90.00
#
_symmetry.space_group_name_H-M   'P 1'
#
loop_
_entity.id
_entity.type
_entity.pdbx_description
1 polymer ?
#
loop_
_entity_poly.entity_id
_entity_poly.type
_entity_poly.pdbx_seq_one_letter_code
_entity_poly.pdbx_strand_id
1 'polypeptide(L)' 'MSVFAERSFVWIASSDDEAVYRTAIDGTGALEPIALGQSALTQIVVTAGAVYWAAGSAVLSVPR' A
#
# COMPACT_ATOMS: atom_id res chain seq x y z
N MET A 1 9.13 -2.85 -4.95
CA MET A 1 8.34 -3.10 -3.73
C MET A 1 8.67 -2.08 -2.65
N SER A 2 7.66 -1.49 -2.01
CA SER A 2 7.81 -0.60 -0.84
C SER A 2 6.83 -1.02 0.26
N VAL A 3 7.22 -0.86 1.52
CA VAL A 3 6.43 -1.30 2.67
C VAL A 3 6.41 -0.23 3.74
N PHE A 4 5.25 0.01 4.36
CA PHE A 4 5.10 0.85 5.53
C PHE A 4 4.29 0.13 6.60
N ALA A 5 4.77 0.10 7.83
CA ALA A 5 4.09 -0.52 8.96
C ALA A 5 3.50 0.53 9.89
N GLU A 6 2.30 0.26 10.39
CA GLU A 6 1.63 1.04 11.42
C GLU A 6 0.94 0.16 12.45
N ARG A 7 0.40 0.77 13.52
CA ARG A 7 -0.16 0.13 14.73
C ARG A 7 -0.77 -1.26 14.55
N SER A 8 -1.58 -1.48 13.51
CA SER A 8 -2.27 -2.75 13.27
C SER A 8 -2.01 -3.35 11.89
N PHE A 9 -1.41 -2.62 10.96
CA PHE A 9 -1.31 -3.05 9.56
C PHE A 9 0.07 -2.76 8.96
N VAL A 10 0.46 -3.63 8.04
CA VAL A 10 1.54 -3.40 7.09
C VAL A 10 0.92 -3.13 5.73
N TRP A 11 1.29 -2.00 5.13
CA TRP A 11 0.88 -1.57 3.82
C TRP A 11 1.99 -1.86 2.82
N ILE A 12 1.63 -2.49 1.69
CA ILE A 12 2.58 -3.00 0.71
C ILE A 12 2.22 -2.43 -0.65
N ALA A 13 3.18 -1.79 -1.30
CA ALA A 13 3.09 -1.43 -2.72
C ALA A 13 3.96 -2.41 -3.52
N SER A 14 3.29 -3.29 -4.27
CA SER A 14 3.91 -4.32 -5.12
C SER A 14 3.87 -3.88 -6.58
N SER A 15 5.04 -3.59 -7.14
CA SER A 15 5.20 -3.32 -8.58
C SER A 15 4.96 -4.57 -9.42
N ASP A 16 5.24 -5.74 -8.86
CA ASP A 16 5.21 -7.01 -9.59
C ASP A 16 3.78 -7.52 -9.73
N ASP A 17 2.95 -7.27 -8.71
CA ASP A 17 1.52 -7.59 -8.72
C ASP A 17 0.64 -6.42 -9.21
N GLU A 18 1.27 -5.28 -9.53
CA GLU A 18 0.59 -4.02 -9.88
C GLU A 18 -0.51 -3.63 -8.89
N ALA A 19 -0.21 -3.74 -7.59
CA ALA A 19 -1.21 -3.63 -6.55
C ALA A 19 -0.69 -3.03 -5.25
N VAL A 20 -1.63 -2.41 -4.52
CA VAL A 20 -1.45 -1.99 -3.13
C VAL A 20 -2.25 -2.94 -2.25
N TYR A 21 -1.61 -3.48 -1.23
CA TYR A 21 -2.20 -4.39 -0.26
C TYR A 21 -2.06 -3.85 1.16
N ARG A 22 -2.82 -4.43 2.07
CA ARG A 22 -2.50 -4.42 3.50
C ARG A 22 -2.60 -5.81 4.10
N THR A 23 -1.91 -6.03 5.21
CA THR A 23 -2.07 -7.22 6.05
C THR A 23 -1.90 -6.86 7.53
N ALA A 24 -2.37 -7.71 8.44
CA ALA A 24 -2.17 -7.54 9.86
C ALA A 24 -0.67 -7.48 10.19
N ILE A 25 -0.28 -6.54 11.06
CA ILE A 25 1.13 -6.32 11.41
C ILE A 25 1.77 -7.49 12.17
N ASP A 26 0.95 -8.34 12.78
CA ASP A 26 1.40 -9.57 13.45
C ASP A 26 1.75 -10.69 12.45
N GLY A 27 1.58 -10.45 11.14
CA GLY A 27 1.90 -11.39 10.07
C GLY A 27 0.90 -12.53 9.91
N THR A 28 -0.24 -12.51 10.63
CA THR A 28 -1.27 -13.56 10.56
C THR A 28 -2.38 -13.26 9.56
N GLY A 29 -2.49 -12.01 9.13
CA GLY A 29 -3.53 -11.55 8.20
C GLY A 29 -3.27 -11.99 6.76
N ALA A 30 -4.36 -12.24 6.03
CA ALA A 30 -4.28 -12.38 4.58
C ALA A 30 -3.91 -11.03 3.92
N LEU A 31 -3.35 -11.07 2.72
CA LEU A 31 -3.17 -9.87 1.91
C LEU A 31 -4.54 -9.38 1.41
N GLU A 32 -4.97 -8.23 1.92
CA GLU A 32 -6.19 -7.57 1.49
C GLU A 32 -5.85 -6.58 0.36
N PRO A 33 -6.43 -6.72 -0.85
CA PRO A 33 -6.21 -5.79 -1.94
C PRO A 33 -6.92 -4.46 -1.67
N ILE A 34 -6.17 -3.36 -1.84
CA ILE A 34 -6.65 -1.99 -1.65
C ILE A 34 -6.82 -1.30 -3.00
N ALA A 35 -5.85 -1.47 -3.89
CA ALA A 35 -5.91 -0.96 -5.25
C ALA A 35 -5.22 -1.96 -6.20
N LEU A 36 -5.81 -2.15 -7.38
CA LEU A 36 -5.29 -3.03 -8.44
C LEU A 36 -5.00 -2.22 -9.71
N GLY A 37 -4.20 -2.77 -10.62
CA GLY A 37 -3.84 -2.11 -11.88
C GLY A 37 -2.99 -0.87 -11.69
N GLN A 38 -2.15 -0.87 -10.65
CA GLN A 38 -1.27 0.23 -10.27
C GLN A 38 0.12 -0.01 -10.85
N SER A 39 0.47 0.71 -11.91
CA SER A 39 1.77 0.55 -12.58
C SER A 39 2.85 1.44 -11.97
N ALA A 40 4.11 0.99 -12.07
CA ALA A 40 5.29 1.72 -11.62
C ALA A 40 5.21 2.22 -10.16
N LEU A 41 4.75 1.33 -9.27
CA LEU A 41 4.72 1.58 -7.82
C LEU A 41 6.13 1.66 -7.25
N THR A 42 6.45 2.77 -6.59
CA THR A 42 7.82 3.01 -6.05
C THR A 42 7.85 3.26 -4.55
N GLN A 43 6.86 3.97 -4.01
CA GLN A 43 6.84 4.38 -2.61
C GLN A 43 5.41 4.43 -2.07
N ILE A 44 5.28 4.11 -0.78
CA ILE A 44 4.03 4.21 -0.02
C ILE A 44 4.28 4.93 1.31
N VAL A 45 3.34 5.78 1.73
CA VAL A 45 3.35 6.45 3.03
C VAL A 45 1.95 6.42 3.63
N VAL A 46 1.88 6.28 4.95
CA VAL A 46 0.62 6.22 5.69
C VAL A 46 0.56 7.39 6.66
N THR A 47 -0.56 8.10 6.66
CA THR A 47 -0.86 9.22 7.56
C THR A 47 -2.08 8.88 8.42
N ALA A 48 -2.45 9.76 9.34
CA ALA A 48 -3.64 9.57 10.18
C ALA A 48 -4.95 9.55 9.38
N GLY A 49 -5.01 10.16 8.18
CA GLY A 49 -6.25 10.29 7.41
C GLY A 49 -6.28 9.52 6.08
N ALA A 50 -5.12 9.11 5.56
CA ALA A 50 -5.04 8.48 4.26
C ALA A 50 -3.73 7.70 4.07
N VAL A 51 -3.74 6.82 3.09
CA VAL A 51 -2.56 6.16 2.52
C VAL A 51 -2.28 6.76 1.16
N TYR A 52 -1.02 7.09 0.89
CA TYR A 52 -0.58 7.66 -0.39
C TYR A 52 0.49 6.77 -1.01
N TRP A 53 0.46 6.62 -2.32
CA TRP A 53 1.50 5.90 -3.06
C TRP A 53 1.81 6.59 -4.38
N ALA A 54 3.07 6.46 -4.82
CA ALA A 54 3.53 6.94 -6.11
C ALA A 54 3.32 5.84 -7.16
N ALA A 55 2.61 6.16 -8.25
CA ALA A 55 2.34 5.29 -9.39
C ALA A 55 2.69 6.03 -10.70
N GLY A 56 3.81 5.66 -11.32
CA GLY A 56 4.32 6.36 -12.50
C GLY A 56 4.60 7.84 -12.20
N SER A 57 3.88 8.74 -12.87
CA SER A 57 3.96 10.20 -12.67
C SER A 57 2.89 10.78 -11.74
N ALA A 58 2.03 9.93 -11.16
CA ALA A 58 0.94 10.33 -10.29
C ALA A 58 1.18 9.92 -8.83
N VAL A 59 0.55 10.66 -7.92
CA VAL A 59 0.36 10.23 -6.52
C VAL A 59 -1.12 9.92 -6.34
N LEU A 60 -1.42 8.71 -5.90
CA LEU A 60 -2.77 8.23 -5.66
C LEU A 60 -2.96 7.99 -4.16
N SER A 61 -4.23 7.95 -3.74
CA SER A 61 -4.55 7.82 -2.32
C SER A 61 -5.88 7.13 -2.05
N VAL A 62 -5.98 6.55 -0.87
CA VAL A 62 -7.25 6.11 -0.28
C VAL A 62 -7.42 6.70 1.12
N PRO A 63 -8.61 7.21 1.49
CA PRO A 63 -8.92 7.55 2.87
C PRO A 63 -8.82 6.33 3.78
N ARG A 64 -8.49 6.57 5.05
CA ARG A 64 -8.38 5.53 6.09
C ARG A 64 -9.58 5.47 7.02
#